data_AF-A0A822F8P0-F1
#
_entry.id   AF-A0A822F8P0-F1
#
_cell.length_a   1.000
_cell.length_b   1.000
_cell.length_c   1.000
_cell.angle_alpha   90.00
_cell.angle_beta   90.00
_cell.angle_gamma   90.00
#
_symmetry.space_group_name_H-M   'P 1'
#
loop_
_entity.id
_entity.type
_entity.pdbx_description
1 polymer ?
#
loop_
_entity_poly.entity_id
_entity_poly.type
_entity_poly.pdbx_seq_one_letter_code
_entity_poly.pdbx_strand_id
1 'polypeptide(L)' 'MASKPSRTIFTTSKSDELDVLERIMQFDPKRRPNASETLQLTYFSNPSAPCPRECLPKPKENQPTENNKCKLGNDEK' A
#
# COMPACT_ATOMS: atom_id res chain seq x y z
N MET A 1 -11.37 -25.56 5.84
CA MET A 1 -11.28 -24.24 5.16
C MET A 1 -9.99 -24.23 4.36
N ALA A 2 -10.05 -24.34 3.03
CA ALA A 2 -8.84 -24.35 2.20
C ALA A 2 -8.18 -22.97 2.22
N SER A 3 -6.88 -22.90 2.49
CA SER A 3 -6.10 -21.65 2.39
C SER A 3 -6.08 -21.20 0.94
N LYS A 4 -6.45 -19.94 0.69
CA LYS A 4 -6.35 -19.35 -0.65
C LYS A 4 -4.88 -19.34 -1.11
N PRO A 5 -4.60 -19.60 -2.40
CA PRO A 5 -3.23 -19.68 -2.92
C PRO A 5 -2.44 -18.37 -2.74
N SER A 6 -3.12 -17.22 -2.79
CA SER A 6 -2.57 -15.89 -2.50
C SER A 6 -1.85 -15.84 -1.14
N ARG A 7 -2.41 -16.50 -0.12
CA ARG A 7 -1.85 -16.53 1.23
C ARG A 7 -0.58 -17.38 1.36
N THR A 8 -0.41 -18.35 0.47
CA THR A 8 0.81 -19.17 0.41
C THR A 8 1.94 -18.43 -0.31
N ILE A 9 1.61 -17.59 -1.29
CA ILE A 9 2.59 -16.83 -2.09
C ILE A 9 3.03 -15.56 -1.35
N PHE A 10 2.08 -14.81 -0.79
CA PHE A 10 2.30 -13.52 -0.12
C PHE A 10 2.24 -13.69 1.40
N THR A 11 3.25 -14.34 1.97
CA THR A 11 3.27 -14.75 3.38
C THR A 11 3.32 -13.58 4.38
N THR A 12 3.83 -12.43 3.95
CA THR A 12 3.94 -11.20 4.77
C THR A 12 2.69 -10.34 4.70
N SER A 13 1.76 -10.64 3.78
CA SER A 13 0.61 -9.79 3.54
C SER A 13 -0.54 -10.07 4.51
N LYS A 14 -1.22 -9.00 4.89
CA LYS A 14 -2.42 -9.07 5.73
C LYS A 14 -3.65 -9.44 4.90
N SER A 15 -4.73 -9.84 5.57
CA SER A 15 -5.94 -10.32 4.89
C SER A 15 -6.57 -9.27 3.97
N ASP A 16 -6.60 -8.01 4.41
CA ASP A 16 -7.13 -6.87 3.66
C ASP A 16 -6.31 -6.56 2.40
N GLU A 17 -4.98 -6.65 2.47
CA GLU A 17 -4.08 -6.53 1.31
C GLU A 17 -4.36 -7.63 0.27
N LEU A 18 -4.55 -8.88 0.74
CA LEU A 18 -4.87 -10.01 -0.12
C LEU A 18 -6.25 -9.88 -0.76
N ASP A 19 -7.22 -9.30 -0.04
CA ASP A 19 -8.57 -9.06 -0.57
C ASP A 19 -8.57 -8.01 -1.69
N VAL A 20 -7.72 -6.96 -1.60
CA VAL A 20 -7.50 -6.02 -2.72
C VAL A 20 -6.93 -6.77 -3.91
N LEU A 21 -5.86 -7.55 -3.69
CA LEU A 21 -5.17 -8.28 -4.74
C LEU A 21 -6.11 -9.24 -5.48
N GLU A 22 -6.92 -10.00 -4.76
CA GLU A 22 -7.87 -10.96 -5.35
C GLU A 22 -8.96 -10.28 -6.17
N ARG A 23 -9.39 -9.07 -5.79
CA ARG A 23 -10.37 -8.30 -6.57
C ARG A 23 -9.77 -7.72 -7.84
N ILE A 24 -8.57 -7.14 -7.78
CA ILE A 24 -7.93 -6.55 -8.98
C ILE A 24 -7.44 -7.61 -9.97
N MET A 25 -7.11 -8.81 -9.48
CA MET A 25 -6.66 -9.93 -10.32
C MET A 25 -7.80 -10.80 -10.87
N GLN A 26 -9.06 -10.37 -10.78
CA GLN A 26 -10.17 -11.05 -11.45
C GLN A 26 -9.91 -11.14 -12.96
N PHE A 27 -10.00 -12.36 -13.51
CA PHE A 27 -9.80 -12.62 -14.94
C PHE A 27 -10.90 -12.01 -15.79
N ASP A 28 -12.15 -12.05 -15.31
CA ASP A 28 -13.27 -11.39 -15.97
C ASP A 28 -13.17 -9.86 -15.75
N PRO A 29 -12.94 -9.07 -16.82
CA PRO A 29 -12.81 -7.62 -16.69
C PRO A 29 -14.11 -6.95 -16.23
N LYS A 30 -15.28 -7.59 -16.42
CA LYS A 30 -16.56 -7.06 -15.93
C LYS A 30 -16.72 -7.22 -14.42
N ARG A 31 -15.94 -8.11 -13.80
CA ARG A 31 -15.92 -8.34 -12.35
C ARG A 31 -14.79 -7.61 -11.65
N ARG A 32 -13.83 -7.07 -12.40
CA ARG A 32 -12.70 -6.31 -11.85
C ARG A 32 -13.18 -4.94 -11.41
N PRO A 33 -12.89 -4.51 -10.17
CA PRO A 33 -13.27 -3.18 -9.72
C PRO A 33 -12.48 -2.10 -10.48
N ASN A 34 -13.10 -0.93 -10.65
CA ASN A 34 -12.41 0.26 -11.11
C ASN A 34 -11.60 0.92 -9.96
N ALA A 35 -10.87 1.99 -10.28
CA ALA A 35 -10.03 2.69 -9.30
C ALA A 35 -10.85 3.24 -8.12
N SER A 36 -12.00 3.87 -8.39
CA SER A 36 -12.85 4.45 -7.34
C SER A 36 -13.39 3.38 -6.39
N GLU A 37 -13.81 2.24 -6.91
CA GLU A 37 -14.27 1.09 -6.11
C GLU A 37 -13.14 0.47 -5.29
N THR A 38 -11.94 0.40 -5.87
CA THR A 38 -10.76 -0.18 -5.20
C THR A 38 -10.30 0.68 -4.03
N LEU A 39 -10.32 2.00 -4.17
CA LEU A 39 -9.93 2.93 -3.10
C LEU A 39 -10.89 2.93 -1.89
N GLN A 40 -12.10 2.37 -2.04
CA GLN A 40 -13.07 2.21 -0.95
C GLN A 40 -12.86 0.91 -0.14
N LEU A 41 -11.89 0.08 -0.51
CA LEU A 41 -11.58 -1.16 0.21
C LEU A 41 -10.93 -0.90 1.57
N THR A 42 -11.18 -1.78 2.54
CA THR A 42 -10.70 -1.68 3.93
C THR A 42 -9.21 -1.38 4.03
N TYR A 43 -8.40 -1.97 3.13
CA TYR A 43 -6.96 -1.72 3.05
C TYR A 43 -6.60 -0.22 3.02
N PHE A 44 -7.33 0.58 2.26
CA PHE A 44 -7.06 2.03 2.12
C PHE A 44 -7.67 2.87 3.24
N SER A 45 -8.53 2.29 4.08
CA SER A 45 -9.16 2.97 5.23
C SER A 45 -8.53 2.55 6.56
N ASN A 46 -7.54 1.66 6.55
CA ASN A 46 -6.90 1.17 7.76
C ASN A 46 -6.02 2.25 8.41
N PRO A 47 -5.81 2.18 9.75
CA PRO A 47 -5.02 3.19 10.48
C PRO A 47 -3.55 3.25 10.06
N SER A 48 -3.06 2.22 9.38
CA SER A 48 -1.74 2.21 8.75
C SER A 48 -1.74 3.15 7.55
N ALA A 49 -1.54 4.44 7.84
CA ALA A 49 -1.43 5.47 6.82
C ALA A 49 -0.31 5.12 5.82
N PRO A 50 -0.49 5.46 4.53
CA PRO A 50 0.59 5.32 3.55
C PRO A 50 1.82 6.12 4.00
N CYS A 51 3.01 5.61 3.71
CA CYS A 51 4.25 6.33 3.98
C CYS A 51 4.20 7.71 3.32
N PRO A 52 4.41 8.80 4.07
CA PRO A 52 4.57 10.13 3.49
C PRO A 52 5.70 10.13 2.46
N ARG A 53 5.59 11.03 1.47
CA ARG A 53 6.53 11.10 0.34
C ARG A 53 7.98 11.25 0.80
N GLU A 54 8.18 11.95 1.91
CA GLU A 54 9.47 12.27 2.51
C GLU A 54 10.13 11.03 3.13
N CYS A 55 9.35 10.03 3.53
CA CYS A 55 9.81 8.78 4.11
C CYS A 55 10.07 7.68 3.06
N LEU A 56 9.73 7.91 1.79
CA LEU A 56 9.98 6.94 0.73
C LEU A 56 11.48 6.86 0.41
N PRO A 57 12.06 5.66 0.27
CA PRO A 57 13.45 5.49 -0.10
C PRO A 57 13.70 6.06 -1.49
N LYS A 58 14.70 6.95 -1.62
CA LYS A 58 15.11 7.50 -2.91
C LYS A 58 16.19 6.61 -3.54
N PRO A 59 16.17 6.40 -4.87
CA PRO A 59 17.29 5.79 -5.59
C PRO A 59 18.60 6.54 -5.29
N LYS A 60 19.73 5.83 -5.29
CA LYS A 60 21.04 6.40 -4.91
C LYS A 60 21.44 7.61 -5.77
N GLU A 61 21.02 7.61 -7.04
CA GLU A 61 21.25 8.68 -8.00
C GLU A 61 20.48 9.98 -7.68
N ASN A 62 19.43 9.89 -6.84
CA ASN A 62 18.55 11.00 -6.46
C ASN A 62 18.64 11.35 -4.97
N GLN A 63 19.71 10.92 -4.29
CA GLN A 63 19.96 11.31 -2.91
C GLN A 63 20.27 12.82 -2.88
N PRO A 64 19.52 13.63 -2.13
CA PRO A 64 19.91 15.01 -1.92
C PRO A 64 21.28 15.01 -1.23
N THR A 65 22.25 15.71 -1.79
CA THR A 65 23.45 16.13 -1.06
C THR A 65 23.01 16.79 0.25
N GLU A 66 23.75 16.56 1.35
CA GLU A 66 23.39 16.74 2.78
C GLU A 66 22.72 18.06 3.23
N ASN A 67 22.40 18.98 2.33
CA ASN A 67 21.97 20.33 2.61
C ASN A 67 20.43 20.44 2.79
N ASN A 68 19.66 19.37 2.55
CA ASN A 68 18.19 19.39 2.60
C ASN A 68 17.62 18.28 3.53
N LYS A 69 18.00 18.30 4.80
CA LYS A 69 17.32 17.53 5.84
C LYS A 69 15.91 18.10 6.04
N CYS A 70 14.89 17.37 5.57
CA CYS A 70 13.50 17.65 5.93
C CYS A 70 13.38 17.53 7.46
N LYS A 71 13.18 18.66 8.13
CA LYS A 71 12.88 18.70 9.57
C LYS A 71 11.45 18.18 9.74
N LEU A 72 11.30 17.02 10.35
CA LEU A 72 10.02 16.58 10.89
C LEU A 72 9.70 17.55 12.04
N GLY A 73 8.73 18.44 11.83
CA GLY A 73 8.21 19.34 12.86
C GLY A 73 7.53 18.51 13.94
N ASN A 74 7.89 18.77 15.20
CA ASN A 74 7.13 18.30 16.34
C ASN A 74 5.91 19.22 16.47
N ASP A 75 4.71 18.69 16.26
CA ASP A 75 3.47 19.34 16.66
C ASP A 75 2.85 18.52 17.79
N GLU A 76 3.38 18.71 19.01
CA GLU A 76 2.71 18.31 20.24
C GLU A 76 2.00 19.54 20.83
N LYS A 77 0.67 19.50 20.69
CA LYS A 77 -0.43 20.14 21.45
C LYS A 77 -0.44 21.66 21.70
#